data_AF-E5FAW4-F1
#
_entry.id   AF-E5FAW4-F1
#
_cell.length_a   1.000
_cell.length_b   1.000
_cell.length_c   1.000
_cell.angle_alpha   90.00
_cell.angle_beta   90.00
_cell.angle_gamma   90.00
#
_symmetry.space_group_name_H-M   'P 1'
#
loop_
_entity.id
_entity.type
_entity.pdbx_description
1 polymer ?
#
loop_
_entity_poly.entity_id
_entity_poly.type
_entity_poly.pdbx_seq_one_letter_code
_entity_poly.pdbx_strand_id
1 'polypeptide(L)'
;TKSKMINDCGSGDDYKHIMNPHMLKQLESDWPDLTSTAGDIDKYQDFWGYEFNKHGTCSMDLYNQHQYFDLALKLKNQFDLLKILRNHGIIPRKRCTVKDVEDAIKAVSGHVPNLNCIGRSSNTM
;
A
#
# COMPACT_ATOMS: atom_id res chain seq x y z
N THR A 1 18.78 -5.07 11.81
CA THR A 1 17.87 -4.50 12.84
C THR A 1 16.45 -4.67 12.35
N LYS A 2 15.55 -5.29 13.15
CA LYS A 2 14.13 -5.32 12.79
C LYS A 2 13.60 -3.88 12.95
N SER A 3 13.15 -3.27 11.86
CA SER A 3 12.49 -1.96 11.93
C SER A 3 11.16 -2.13 12.65
N LYS A 4 10.86 -1.25 13.62
CA LYS A 4 9.57 -1.19 14.28
C LYS A 4 8.72 -0.14 13.57
N MET A 5 7.57 -0.55 13.05
CA MET A 5 6.60 0.38 12.49
C MET A 5 6.11 1.35 13.58
N ILE A 6 6.17 2.65 13.31
CA ILE A 6 5.72 3.70 14.23
C ILE A 6 4.26 4.03 13.86
N ASN A 7 3.42 4.14 14.88
CA ASN A 7 1.99 4.37 14.75
C ASN A 7 1.51 5.42 15.76
N ASP A 8 0.32 5.97 15.52
CA ASP A 8 -0.50 6.72 16.48
C ASP A 8 0.22 7.93 17.09
N CYS A 9 0.87 8.73 16.24
CA CYS A 9 1.63 9.92 16.67
C CYS A 9 0.77 11.20 16.78
N GLY A 10 -0.42 11.20 16.17
CA GLY A 10 -1.38 12.31 16.20
C GLY A 10 -2.46 12.16 17.28
N SER A 11 -3.51 12.97 17.21
CA SER A 11 -4.69 12.87 18.09
C SER A 11 -5.66 11.77 17.68
N GLY A 12 -5.54 11.27 16.44
CA GLY A 12 -6.41 10.23 15.89
C GLY A 12 -7.60 10.76 15.07
N ASP A 13 -7.73 12.08 14.97
CA ASP A 13 -8.73 12.81 14.16
C ASP A 13 -8.09 13.90 13.26
N ASP A 14 -6.79 13.75 13.00
CA ASP A 14 -5.99 14.68 12.21
C ASP A 14 -6.41 14.71 10.73
N TYR A 15 -6.91 13.59 10.22
CA TYR A 15 -7.35 13.45 8.83
C TYR A 15 -8.40 14.50 8.43
N LYS A 16 -8.17 15.14 7.28
CA LYS A 16 -9.10 16.03 6.62
C LYS A 16 -9.63 15.37 5.37
N HIS A 17 -10.95 15.39 5.21
CA HIS A 17 -11.61 14.77 4.06
C HIS A 17 -11.03 15.30 2.74
N ILE A 18 -10.62 14.39 1.85
CA ILE A 18 -10.00 14.75 0.57
C ILE A 18 -11.11 15.23 -0.37
N MET A 19 -11.04 16.49 -0.81
CA MET A 19 -12.03 17.07 -1.74
C MET A 19 -11.50 17.21 -3.17
N ASN A 20 -10.20 16.97 -3.38
CA ASN A 20 -9.58 17.10 -4.70
C ASN A 20 -9.97 15.90 -5.59
N PRO A 21 -10.73 16.11 -6.69
CA PRO A 21 -11.23 15.01 -7.50
C PRO A 21 -10.12 14.23 -8.23
N HIS A 22 -9.00 14.87 -8.55
CA HIS A 22 -7.86 14.19 -9.16
C HIS A 22 -7.21 13.22 -8.18
N MET A 23 -6.96 13.65 -6.94
CA MET A 23 -6.41 12.80 -5.88
C MET A 23 -7.37 11.65 -5.54
N LEU A 24 -8.67 11.92 -5.41
CA LEU A 24 -9.69 10.89 -5.17
C LEU A 24 -9.64 9.79 -6.23
N LYS A 25 -9.63 10.17 -7.51
CA LYS A 25 -9.58 9.21 -8.62
C LYS A 25 -8.29 8.37 -8.61
N GLN A 26 -7.16 8.98 -8.26
CA GLN A 26 -5.90 8.24 -8.17
C GLN A 26 -5.91 7.25 -7.01
N LEU A 27 -6.34 7.68 -5.82
CA LEU A 27 -6.41 6.81 -4.65
C LEU A 27 -7.44 5.69 -4.82
N GLU A 28 -8.59 5.96 -5.44
CA GLU A 28 -9.58 4.93 -5.78
C GLU A 28 -8.97 3.84 -6.68
N SER A 29 -8.19 4.23 -7.68
CA SER A 29 -7.53 3.28 -8.59
C SER A 29 -6.39 2.51 -7.93
N ASP A 30 -5.53 3.22 -7.19
CA ASP A 30 -4.22 2.72 -6.79
C ASP A 30 -4.14 2.27 -5.33
N TRP A 31 -5.10 2.70 -4.50
CA TRP A 31 -5.20 2.37 -3.08
C TRP A 31 -6.66 2.15 -2.62
N PRO A 32 -7.41 1.23 -3.27
CA PRO A 32 -8.81 0.97 -2.94
C PRO A 32 -8.97 0.23 -1.59
N ASP A 33 -10.10 0.45 -0.93
CA ASP A 33 -10.61 -0.48 0.09
C ASP A 33 -11.29 -1.66 -0.61
N LEU A 34 -10.76 -2.87 -0.41
CA LEU A 34 -11.30 -4.09 -1.02
C LEU A 34 -12.45 -4.71 -0.21
N THR A 35 -12.83 -4.12 0.92
CA THR A 35 -13.96 -4.56 1.77
C THR A 35 -15.23 -3.77 1.50
N SER A 36 -15.17 -2.68 0.73
CA SER A 36 -16.30 -1.85 0.34
C SER A 36 -16.70 -2.07 -1.13
N THR A 37 -17.75 -1.37 -1.57
CA THR A 37 -18.21 -1.42 -2.97
C THR A 37 -17.41 -0.46 -3.83
N ALA A 38 -17.10 -0.85 -5.06
CA ALA A 38 -16.41 0.02 -6.01
C ALA A 38 -17.16 1.36 -6.18
N GLY A 39 -16.44 2.48 -6.05
CA GLY A 39 -17.00 3.83 -6.13
C GLY A 39 -17.63 4.36 -4.85
N ASP A 40 -17.59 3.63 -3.74
CA ASP A 40 -18.02 4.12 -2.42
C ASP A 40 -16.93 5.03 -1.81
N ILE A 41 -16.92 6.28 -2.26
CA ILE A 41 -15.90 7.27 -1.88
C ILE A 41 -15.88 7.54 -0.37
N ASP A 42 -17.03 7.52 0.29
CA ASP A 42 -17.11 7.75 1.74
C ASP A 42 -16.40 6.60 2.48
N LYS A 43 -16.62 5.34 2.06
CA LYS A 43 -15.89 4.20 2.62
C LYS A 43 -14.39 4.23 2.32
N TYR A 44 -14.01 4.71 1.14
CA TYR A 44 -12.59 4.89 0.83
C TYR A 44 -11.93 5.95 1.71
N GLN A 45 -12.65 7.05 2.01
CA GLN A 45 -12.18 8.07 2.94
C GLN A 45 -12.05 7.55 4.37
N ASP A 46 -12.95 6.66 4.82
CA ASP A 46 -12.82 5.97 6.12
C ASP A 46 -11.49 5.20 6.17
N PHE A 47 -11.18 4.44 5.12
CA PHE A 47 -9.94 3.66 5.02
C PHE A 47 -8.69 4.54 4.94
N TRP A 48 -8.66 5.55 4.07
CA TRP A 48 -7.53 6.46 3.94
C TRP A 48 -7.33 7.29 5.21
N GLY A 49 -8.42 7.69 5.86
CA GLY A 49 -8.40 8.39 7.14
C GLY A 49 -7.80 7.54 8.25
N TYR A 50 -8.16 6.26 8.34
CA TYR A 50 -7.55 5.31 9.26
C TYR A 50 -6.03 5.20 9.04
N GLU A 51 -5.59 4.97 7.80
CA GLU A 51 -4.17 4.83 7.47
C GLU A 51 -3.37 6.12 7.73
N PHE A 52 -3.94 7.29 7.42
CA PHE A 52 -3.31 8.56 7.70
C PHE A 52 -3.19 8.83 9.21
N ASN A 53 -4.28 8.67 9.96
CA ASN A 53 -4.28 8.91 11.40
C ASN A 53 -3.30 7.97 12.13
N LYS A 54 -3.27 6.69 11.73
CA LYS A 54 -2.39 5.69 12.33
C LYS A 54 -0.93 5.83 11.92
N HIS A 55 -0.64 6.09 10.65
CA HIS A 55 0.73 6.05 10.12
C HIS A 55 1.22 7.41 9.59
N GLY A 56 0.39 8.12 8.84
CA GLY A 56 0.74 9.41 8.24
C GLY A 56 1.09 10.50 9.27
N THR A 57 0.39 10.53 10.40
CA THR A 57 0.64 11.47 11.51
C THR A 57 2.07 11.40 12.05
N CYS A 58 2.70 10.24 11.97
CA CYS A 58 4.09 10.03 12.40
C CYS A 58 5.15 10.64 11.46
N SER A 59 4.73 11.29 10.37
CA SER A 59 5.60 11.94 9.39
C SER A 59 5.22 13.39 9.09
N MET A 60 4.34 13.97 9.90
CA MET A 60 3.81 15.32 9.69
C MET A 60 4.84 16.44 9.80
N ASP A 61 5.97 16.18 10.43
CA ASP A 61 7.13 17.07 10.45
C ASP A 61 7.78 17.25 9.07
N LEU A 62 7.58 16.28 8.16
CA LEU A 62 8.14 16.26 6.81
C LEU A 62 7.07 16.39 5.72
N TYR A 63 5.91 15.76 5.91
CA TYR A 63 4.86 15.64 4.90
C TYR A 63 3.50 15.96 5.50
N ASN A 64 2.83 17.00 4.99
CA ASN A 64 1.42 17.19 5.29
C ASN A 64 0.57 16.08 4.63
N GLN A 65 -0.72 16.00 4.97
CA GLN A 65 -1.60 14.94 4.47
C GLN A 65 -1.58 14.80 2.94
N HIS A 66 -1.66 15.89 2.20
CA HIS A 66 -1.62 15.85 0.74
C HIS A 66 -0.30 15.26 0.24
N GLN A 67 0.84 15.68 0.82
CA GLN A 67 2.16 15.18 0.47
C GLN A 67 2.35 13.70 0.85
N TYR A 68 1.77 13.25 1.95
CA TYR A 68 1.78 11.84 2.36
C TYR A 68 1.14 10.94 1.28
N PHE A 69 -0.09 11.28 0.86
CA PHE A 69 -0.78 10.51 -0.19
C PHE A 69 -0.11 10.62 -1.56
N ASP A 70 0.37 11.81 -1.93
CA ASP A 70 1.11 12.03 -3.17
C ASP A 70 2.41 11.21 -3.21
N LEU A 71 3.15 11.14 -2.09
CA LEU A 71 4.35 10.32 -1.98
C LEU A 71 4.03 8.83 -2.10
N ALA A 72 2.98 8.34 -1.44
CA ALA A 72 2.56 6.95 -1.53
C ALA A 72 2.20 6.56 -2.98
N LEU A 73 1.42 7.40 -3.67
CA LEU A 73 1.07 7.21 -5.08
C LEU A 73 2.31 7.21 -5.99
N LYS A 74 3.27 8.12 -5.76
CA LYS A 74 4.55 8.15 -6.49
C LYS A 74 5.35 6.87 -6.29
N LEU A 75 5.48 6.39 -5.05
CA LEU A 75 6.21 5.17 -4.72
C LEU A 75 5.55 3.93 -5.35
N LYS A 76 4.22 3.82 -5.30
CA LYS A 76 3.48 2.73 -5.97
C LYS A 76 3.77 2.75 -7.47
N ASN A 77 3.71 3.92 -8.10
CA ASN A 77 3.86 4.05 -9.55
C ASN A 77 5.32 3.98 -10.02
N GLN A 78 6.30 3.99 -9.11
CA GLN A 78 7.71 3.81 -9.43
C GLN A 78 8.03 2.37 -9.89
N PHE A 79 7.32 1.37 -9.36
CA PHE A 79 7.56 -0.04 -9.67
C PHE A 79 6.26 -0.76 -10.03
N ASP A 80 6.12 -1.17 -11.29
CA ASP A 80 5.08 -2.12 -11.69
C ASP A 80 5.48 -3.54 -11.25
N LEU A 81 5.21 -3.84 -9.97
CA LEU A 81 5.56 -5.12 -9.36
C LEU A 81 4.97 -6.31 -10.14
N LEU A 82 3.74 -6.20 -10.66
CA LEU A 82 3.11 -7.26 -11.41
C LEU A 82 3.87 -7.55 -12.72
N LYS A 83 4.27 -6.52 -13.45
CA LYS A 83 5.09 -6.67 -14.66
C LYS A 83 6.48 -7.20 -14.33
N ILE A 84 7.11 -6.73 -13.27
CA ILE A 84 8.43 -7.22 -12.81
C ILE A 84 8.38 -8.72 -12.54
N LEU A 85 7.36 -9.19 -11.80
CA LEU A 85 7.17 -10.60 -11.49
C LEU A 85 6.89 -11.43 -12.75
N ARG A 86 6.01 -10.95 -13.64
CA ARG A 86 5.70 -11.62 -14.91
C ARG A 86 6.92 -11.79 -15.80
N ASN A 87 7.77 -10.77 -15.90
CA ASN A 87 9.01 -10.83 -16.69
C ASN A 87 10.00 -11.88 -16.16
N HIS A 88 9.92 -12.23 -14.87
CA HIS A 88 10.69 -13.30 -14.25
C HIS A 88 9.95 -14.64 -14.23
N GLY A 89 8.85 -14.78 -14.98
CA GLY A 89 8.06 -16.01 -15.07
C GLY A 89 7.27 -16.36 -13.79
N ILE A 90 7.12 -15.39 -12.88
CA ILE A 90 6.30 -15.47 -11.67
C ILE A 90 4.92 -14.92 -12.02
N ILE A 91 3.96 -15.83 -12.16
CA ILE A 91 2.59 -15.51 -12.55
C ILE A 91 1.60 -16.07 -11.51
N PRO A 92 0.42 -15.46 -11.34
CA PRO A 92 -0.60 -15.99 -10.45
C PRO A 92 -0.89 -17.47 -10.71
N ARG A 93 -1.17 -18.24 -9.64
CA ARG A 93 -1.45 -19.69 -9.63
C ARG A 93 -0.24 -20.61 -9.90
N LYS A 94 0.92 -20.08 -10.31
CA LYS A 94 2.16 -20.85 -10.43
C LYS A 94 2.91 -20.83 -9.10
N ARG A 95 3.49 -21.97 -8.70
CA ARG A 95 4.36 -22.03 -7.51
C ARG A 95 5.69 -21.33 -7.81
N CYS A 96 6.19 -20.61 -6.82
CA CYS A 96 7.51 -19.99 -6.79
C CYS A 96 8.06 -20.09 -5.36
N THR A 97 9.36 -19.91 -5.21
CA THR A 97 9.99 -19.77 -3.90
C THR A 97 9.96 -18.31 -3.45
N VAL A 98 10.10 -18.08 -2.14
CA VAL A 98 10.28 -16.73 -1.58
C VAL A 98 11.47 -16.04 -2.24
N LYS A 99 12.56 -16.79 -2.44
CA LYS A 99 13.79 -16.30 -3.08
C LYS A 99 13.56 -15.84 -4.53
N ASP A 100 12.74 -16.55 -5.30
CA ASP A 100 12.41 -16.15 -6.68
C ASP A 100 11.78 -14.75 -6.70
N VAL A 101 10.85 -14.49 -5.78
CA VAL A 101 10.15 -13.21 -5.65
C VAL A 101 11.10 -12.10 -5.18
N GLU A 102 11.92 -12.38 -4.16
CA GLU A 102 12.93 -11.43 -3.67
C GLU A 102 13.93 -11.05 -4.75
N ASP A 103 14.49 -12.02 -5.47
CA ASP A 103 15.49 -11.81 -6.51
C ASP A 103 14.89 -11.03 -7.70
N ALA A 104 13.65 -11.36 -8.11
CA ALA A 104 12.96 -10.64 -9.19
C ALA A 104 12.71 -9.15 -8.86
N ILE A 105 12.28 -8.87 -7.63
CA ILE A 105 12.04 -7.48 -7.19
C ILE A 105 13.38 -6.75 -7.02
N LYS A 106 14.37 -7.37 -6.37
CA LYS A 106 15.71 -6.79 -6.15
C LYS A 106 16.42 -6.45 -7.45
N ALA A 107 16.25 -7.25 -8.50
CA ALA A 107 16.87 -7.00 -9.80
C ALA A 107 16.46 -5.65 -10.42
N VAL A 108 15.29 -5.12 -10.05
CA VAL A 108 14.78 -3.84 -10.57
C VAL A 108 14.84 -2.73 -9.52
N SER A 109 14.55 -3.03 -8.26
CA SER A 109 14.53 -2.03 -7.18
C SER A 109 15.91 -1.77 -6.55
N GLY A 110 16.88 -2.67 -6.77
CA GLY A 110 18.17 -2.69 -6.08
C GLY A 110 18.12 -3.16 -4.62
N HIS A 111 16.92 -3.43 -4.08
CA HIS A 111 16.69 -3.70 -2.66
C HIS A 111 15.89 -4.99 -2.45
N VAL A 112 16.21 -5.71 -1.37
CA VAL A 112 15.46 -6.91 -0.98
C VAL A 112 14.12 -6.48 -0.36
N PRO A 113 12.97 -6.90 -0.90
CA PRO A 113 11.67 -6.57 -0.32
C PRO A 113 11.42 -7.34 0.99
N ASN A 114 10.54 -6.83 1.84
CA ASN A 114 9.98 -7.60 2.94
C ASN A 114 8.67 -8.26 2.49
N LEU A 115 8.67 -9.59 2.37
CA LEU A 115 7.52 -10.34 1.86
C LEU A 115 6.61 -10.83 3.00
N ASN A 116 5.33 -10.48 2.92
CA ASN A 116 4.29 -11.00 3.80
C ASN A 116 3.52 -12.14 3.10
N CYS A 117 3.55 -13.34 3.67
CA CYS A 117 2.83 -14.50 3.17
C CYS A 117 1.62 -14.81 4.06
N ILE A 118 0.45 -14.94 3.46
CA ILE A 118 -0.74 -15.47 4.13
C ILE A 118 -0.91 -16.91 3.68
N GLY A 119 -0.86 -17.86 4.62
CA GLY A 119 -1.12 -19.26 4.32
C GLY A 119 -2.53 -19.44 3.77
N ARG A 120 -2.76 -20.47 2.95
CA ARG A 120 -4.14 -20.88 2.69
C ARG A 120 -4.76 -21.24 4.02
N SER A 121 -5.85 -20.58 4.39
CA SER A 121 -6.71 -21.01 5.49
C SER A 121 -7.18 -22.42 5.17
N SER A 122 -6.53 -23.43 5.74
CA SER A 122 -7.10 -24.76 5.85
C SER A 122 -8.15 -24.70 6.97
N ASN A 123 -9.38 -24.31 6.63
CA ASN A 123 -10.59 -24.61 7.41
C ASN A 123 -11.85 -24.38 6.54
N THR A 124 -12.38 -25.51 6.06
CA THR A 124 -13.80 -25.93 6.20
C THR A 124 -14.90 -24.86 6.11
N MET A 125 -15.68 -24.93 5.03
CA MET A 125 -17.01 -25.55 5.05
C MET A 125 -17.08 -26.61 3.97
#